data_AF-A0A5N5V5S7-F1
#
_entry.id   AF-A0A5N5V5S7-F1
#
_cell.length_a   1.000
_cell.length_b   1.000
_cell.length_c   1.000
_cell.angle_alpha   90.00
_cell.angle_beta   90.00
_cell.angle_gamma   90.00
#
_symmetry.space_group_name_H-M   'P 1'
#
loop_
_entity.id
_entity.type
_entity.pdbx_description
1 polymer ?
#
loop_
_entity_poly.entity_id
_entity_poly.type
_entity_poly.pdbx_seq_one_letter_code
_entity_poly.pdbx_strand_id
1 'polypeptide(L)'
;MSAVTAALRDWIRSPVTMLATVLVAVAAGGALWLSPPRGNVAGPPAEIGTARVGGYCARIVTGFDDTVWALAPGSRDGRLHRVDAADVDRNAAECRPTPAAGTATRTGR
;
A
#
# COMPACT_ATOMS: atom_id res chain seq x y z
N MET A 1 1.24 51.96 4.69
CA MET A 1 0.76 50.58 4.43
C MET A 1 0.33 50.32 2.98
N SER A 2 0.24 51.34 2.12
CA SER A 2 -0.30 51.26 0.75
C SER A 2 0.69 50.78 -0.33
N ALA A 3 2.00 51.02 -0.15
CA ALA A 3 3.02 50.62 -1.13
C ALA A 3 3.25 49.10 -1.17
N VAL A 4 3.19 48.45 0.00
CA VAL A 4 3.38 46.99 0.12
C VAL A 4 2.22 46.23 -0.54
N THR A 5 1.00 46.72 -0.39
CA THR A 5 -0.19 46.13 -1.02
C THR A 5 -0.20 46.29 -2.54
N ALA A 6 0.33 47.41 -3.06
CA ALA A 6 0.49 47.62 -4.50
C ALA A 6 1.57 46.68 -5.08
N ALA A 7 2.73 46.58 -4.44
CA ALA A 7 3.81 45.70 -4.86
C ALA A 7 3.39 44.21 -4.87
N LEU A 8 2.63 43.76 -3.86
CA LEU A 8 2.05 42.42 -3.82
C LEU A 8 1.08 42.18 -4.98
N ARG A 9 0.22 43.15 -5.28
CA ARG A 9 -0.76 43.05 -6.37
C ARG A 9 -0.06 42.94 -7.73
N ASP A 10 1.00 43.70 -7.97
CA ASP A 10 1.77 43.64 -9.22
C ASP A 10 2.58 42.34 -9.33
N TRP A 11 3.10 41.84 -8.21
CA TRP A 11 3.77 40.54 -8.17
C TRP A 11 2.80 39.38 -8.47
N ILE A 12 1.57 39.41 -7.95
CA ILE A 12 0.53 38.40 -8.23
C ILE A 12 0.07 38.46 -9.69
N ARG A 13 0.03 39.66 -10.28
CA ARG A 13 -0.36 39.86 -11.69
C ARG A 13 0.81 39.69 -12.66
N SER A 14 2.01 39.43 -12.17
CA SER A 14 3.16 39.20 -13.02
C SER A 14 2.98 37.91 -13.82
N PRO A 15 3.08 37.95 -15.15
CA PRO A 15 2.98 36.75 -15.98
C PRO A 15 4.07 35.73 -15.64
N VAL A 16 5.21 36.18 -15.10
CA VAL A 16 6.33 35.33 -14.68
C VAL A 16 5.96 34.47 -13.48
N THR A 17 5.28 35.04 -12.47
CA THR A 17 4.87 34.30 -11.27
C THR A 17 3.74 33.32 -11.59
N MET A 18 2.84 33.69 -12.50
CA MET A 18 1.79 32.80 -12.99
C MET A 18 2.39 31.59 -13.73
N LEU A 19 3.36 31.82 -14.62
CA LEU A 19 4.00 30.74 -15.37
C LEU A 19 4.82 29.83 -14.45
N ALA A 20 5.54 30.41 -13.49
CA ALA A 20 6.28 29.65 -12.49
C ALA A 20 5.38 28.77 -11.62
N THR A 21 4.23 29.28 -11.16
CA THR A 21 3.28 28.50 -10.35
C THR A 21 2.64 27.36 -11.14
N VAL A 22 2.29 27.60 -12.41
CA VAL A 22 1.78 26.55 -13.30
C VAL A 22 2.83 25.46 -13.53
N LEU A 23 4.09 25.82 -13.80
CA LEU A 23 5.16 24.85 -13.98
C LEU A 23 5.38 23.99 -12.72
N VAL A 24 5.39 24.61 -11.55
CA VAL A 24 5.52 23.88 -10.27
C VAL A 24 4.34 22.94 -10.07
N ALA A 25 3.11 23.37 -10.38
CA ALA A 25 1.92 22.52 -10.26
C ALA A 25 1.96 21.32 -11.22
N VAL A 26 2.38 21.53 -12.47
CA VAL A 26 2.53 20.45 -13.46
C VAL A 26 3.64 19.48 -13.06
N ALA A 27 4.78 19.99 -12.58
CA ALA A 27 5.88 19.15 -12.11
C ALA A 27 5.47 18.34 -10.88
N ALA A 28 4.79 18.95 -9.90
CA ALA A 28 4.27 18.26 -8.72
C ALA A 28 3.21 17.21 -9.10
N GLY A 29 2.27 17.56 -9.99
CA GLY A 29 1.26 16.63 -10.49
C GLY A 29 1.88 15.46 -11.25
N GLY A 30 2.86 15.73 -12.12
CA GLY A 30 3.61 14.69 -12.82
C GLY A 30 4.42 13.79 -11.88
N ALA A 31 5.04 14.38 -10.84
CA ALA A 31 5.75 13.62 -9.82
C ALA A 31 4.80 12.70 -9.03
N LEU A 32 3.61 13.18 -8.67
CA LEU A 32 2.58 12.36 -8.01
C LEU A 32 2.04 11.25 -8.92
N TRP A 33 1.99 11.48 -10.23
CA TRP A 33 1.57 10.46 -11.20
C TRP A 33 2.62 9.35 -11.36
N LEU A 34 3.89 9.72 -11.41
CA LEU A 34 5.02 8.78 -11.50
C LEU A 34 5.33 8.08 -10.16
N SER A 35 5.07 8.75 -9.04
CA SER A 35 5.37 8.29 -7.69
C SER A 35 4.23 8.71 -6.77
N PRO A 36 3.10 7.99 -6.81
CA PRO A 36 1.99 8.27 -5.92
C PRO A 36 2.47 8.17 -4.47
N PRO A 37 2.06 9.10 -3.60
CA PRO A 37 2.48 9.09 -2.21
C PRO A 37 1.92 7.82 -1.57
N ARG A 38 2.79 6.83 -1.40
CA ARG A 38 2.53 5.68 -0.54
C ARG A 38 2.58 6.23 0.87
N GLY A 39 1.45 6.71 1.37
CA GLY A 39 1.36 7.09 2.78
C GLY A 39 1.78 5.90 3.65
N ASN A 40 2.25 6.16 4.87
CA ASN A 40 2.44 5.13 5.91
C ASN A 40 1.12 4.41 6.32
N VAL A 41 0.06 4.63 5.57
CA VAL A 41 -1.17 3.86 5.65
C VAL A 41 -0.84 2.51 5.06
N ALA A 42 -0.97 1.45 5.85
CA ALA A 42 -0.82 0.06 5.43
C ALA A 42 -1.57 -0.12 4.10
N GLY A 43 -0.83 -0.12 2.98
CA GLY A 43 -1.38 -0.34 1.67
C GLY A 43 -2.06 -1.72 1.63
N PRO A 44 -2.89 -2.01 0.61
CA PRO A 44 -3.34 -3.37 0.41
C PRO A 44 -2.09 -4.27 0.37
N PRO A 45 -2.09 -5.39 1.10
CA PRO A 45 -0.91 -6.24 1.13
C PRO A 45 -0.59 -6.77 -0.26
N ALA A 46 0.69 -7.02 -0.51
CA ALA A 46 1.15 -7.61 -1.77
C ALA A 46 0.54 -9.01 -1.95
N GLU A 47 0.39 -9.75 -0.85
CA GLU A 47 -0.21 -11.08 -0.85
C GLU A 47 -0.87 -11.38 0.50
N ILE A 48 -1.99 -12.10 0.48
CA ILE A 48 -2.58 -12.72 1.66
C ILE A 48 -2.67 -14.22 1.40
N GLY A 49 -2.07 -15.01 2.27
CA GLY A 49 -2.02 -16.47 2.14
C GLY A 49 -2.14 -17.18 3.48
N THR A 50 -2.03 -18.50 3.43
CA THR A 50 -1.89 -19.36 4.62
C THR A 50 -0.55 -20.08 4.51
N ALA A 51 0.24 -20.02 5.59
CA ALA A 51 1.56 -20.63 5.65
C ALA A 51 1.78 -21.20 7.06
N ARG A 52 2.75 -22.10 7.18
CA ARG A 52 3.16 -22.61 8.48
C ARG A 52 4.11 -21.59 9.12
N VAL A 53 3.78 -21.14 10.33
CA VAL A 53 4.56 -20.20 11.13
C VAL A 53 4.72 -20.77 12.54
N GLY A 54 5.96 -21.01 12.97
CA GLY A 54 6.23 -21.59 14.30
C GLY A 54 5.56 -22.94 14.55
N GLY A 55 5.37 -23.76 13.50
CA GLY A 55 4.72 -25.07 13.59
C GLY A 55 3.20 -25.09 13.46
N TYR A 56 2.55 -23.94 13.23
CA TYR A 56 1.10 -23.84 13.08
C TYR A 56 0.71 -23.20 11.75
N CYS A 57 -0.42 -23.61 11.16
CA CYS A 57 -0.97 -22.90 10.01
C CYS A 57 -1.58 -21.57 10.46
N ALA A 58 -1.01 -20.47 9.97
CA ALA A 58 -1.46 -19.12 10.26
C ALA A 58 -1.79 -18.38 8.96
N ARG A 59 -2.70 -17.40 9.06
CA ARG A 59 -2.92 -16.46 7.97
C ARG A 59 -1.77 -15.47 7.95
N ILE A 60 -1.08 -15.38 6.82
CA ILE A 60 0.04 -14.48 6.61
C ILE A 60 -0.34 -13.36 5.64
N VAL A 61 0.29 -12.21 5.85
CA VAL A 61 0.15 -11.00 5.06
C VAL A 61 1.55 -10.55 4.70
N THR A 62 1.84 -10.49 3.41
CA THR A 62 3.14 -10.07 2.89
C THR A 62 3.03 -8.63 2.40
N GLY A 63 3.86 -7.74 2.94
CA GLY A 63 4.02 -6.37 2.46
C GLY A 63 4.81 -6.31 1.15
N PHE A 64 4.76 -5.17 0.46
CA PHE A 64 5.56 -4.93 -0.76
C PHE A 64 7.07 -4.78 -0.47
N ASP A 65 7.43 -4.64 0.80
CA ASP A 65 8.80 -4.56 1.33
C ASP A 65 9.32 -5.93 1.82
N ASP A 66 8.69 -7.01 1.38
CA ASP A 66 8.94 -8.39 1.81
C ASP A 66 8.75 -8.64 3.31
N THR A 67 8.16 -7.70 4.05
CA THR A 67 7.81 -7.92 5.46
C THR A 67 6.64 -8.87 5.58
N VAL A 68 6.76 -9.86 6.46
CA VAL A 68 5.71 -10.85 6.70
C VAL A 68 5.07 -10.62 8.06
N TRP A 69 3.75 -10.65 8.07
CA TRP A 69 2.93 -10.51 9.26
C TRP A 69 2.01 -11.72 9.37
N ALA A 70 1.96 -12.36 10.53
CA ALA A 70 1.11 -13.53 10.75
C ALA A 70 0.16 -13.29 11.91
N LEU A 71 -1.04 -13.87 11.81
CA LEU A 71 -1.94 -13.96 12.95
C LEU A 71 -1.42 -15.09 13.86
N ALA A 72 -0.74 -14.73 14.95
CA ALA A 72 -0.19 -15.71 15.87
C ALA A 72 -1.32 -16.62 16.40
N PRO A 73 -1.15 -17.96 16.40
CA PRO A 73 -2.13 -18.87 16.96
C PRO A 73 -2.40 -18.54 18.43
N GLY A 74 -3.64 -18.22 18.78
CA GLY A 74 -4.01 -17.84 20.14
C GLY A 74 -3.80 -16.36 20.49
N SER A 75 -3.51 -15.48 19.52
CA SER A 75 -3.50 -14.03 19.74
C SER A 75 -4.88 -13.55 20.19
N ARG A 76 -5.00 -13.17 21.47
CA ARG A 76 -6.24 -12.67 22.07
C ARG A 76 -6.71 -11.36 21.46
N ASP A 77 -5.78 -10.60 20.88
CA ASP A 77 -6.03 -9.27 20.36
C ASP A 77 -6.52 -9.31 18.91
N GLY A 78 -6.49 -10.49 18.27
CA GLY A 78 -6.85 -10.65 16.85
C GLY A 78 -5.93 -9.88 15.90
N ARG A 79 -4.71 -9.52 16.34
CA ARG A 79 -3.77 -8.69 15.58
C ARG A 79 -2.72 -9.53 14.88
N LEU A 80 -2.30 -9.03 13.72
CA LEU A 80 -1.13 -9.52 13.00
C LEU A 80 0.14 -9.08 13.73
N HIS A 81 1.07 -10.01 13.92
CA HIS A 81 2.39 -9.74 14.47
C HIS A 81 3.43 -9.93 13.39
N ARG A 82 4.46 -9.08 13.39
CA ARG A 82 5.58 -9.21 12.45
C ARG A 82 6.34 -10.49 12.76
N VAL A 83 6.67 -11.25 11.72
CA VAL A 83 7.41 -12.51 11.81
C VAL A 83 8.61 -12.45 10.91
N ASP A 84 9.68 -13.15 11.27
CA ASP A 84 10.80 -13.35 10.37
C ASP A 84 10.35 -14.16 9.15
N ALA A 85 10.76 -13.74 7.95
CA ALA A 85 10.44 -14.46 6.73
C ALA A 85 11.07 -15.85 6.69
N ALA A 86 12.19 -16.07 7.41
CA ALA A 86 12.83 -17.38 7.54
C ALA A 86 11.97 -18.40 8.31
N ASP A 87 11.07 -17.93 9.18
CA ASP A 87 10.20 -18.78 10.00
C ASP A 87 8.87 -19.14 9.31
N VAL A 88 8.70 -18.71 8.06
CA VAL A 88 7.46 -18.85 7.29
C VAL A 88 7.64 -19.89 6.19
N ASP A 89 7.06 -21.08 6.40
CA ASP A 89 7.02 -22.13 5.39
C ASP A 89 5.71 -22.02 4.57
N ARG A 90 5.82 -21.40 3.39
CA ARG A 90 4.73 -21.25 2.41
C ARG A 90 4.43 -22.52 1.62
N ASN A 91 5.32 -23.51 1.65
CA ASN A 91 5.20 -24.75 0.89
C ASN A 91 4.58 -25.89 1.71
N ALA A 92 4.35 -25.68 3.01
CA ALA A 92 3.64 -26.61 3.87
C ALA A 92 2.30 -27.03 3.28
N ALA A 93 2.24 -28.24 2.72
CA ALA A 93 1.08 -28.75 1.98
C ALA A 93 -0.19 -28.80 2.85
N GLU A 94 -0.02 -29.06 4.13
CA GLU A 94 -1.08 -29.08 5.15
C GLU A 94 -1.74 -27.71 5.40
N CYS A 95 -1.05 -26.61 5.10
CA CYS A 95 -1.57 -25.26 5.29
C CYS A 95 -2.20 -24.66 4.02
N ARG A 96 -2.24 -25.42 2.92
CA ARG A 96 -2.89 -24.95 1.69
C ARG A 96 -4.39 -24.88 1.90
N PRO A 97 -5.05 -23.81 1.46
CA PRO A 97 -6.51 -23.78 1.45
C PRO A 97 -6.98 -24.87 0.50
N THR A 98 -7.83 -25.78 0.98
CA THR A 98 -8.55 -26.71 0.10
C THR A 98 -9.26 -25.86 -0.95
N PRO A 99 -9.03 -26.08 -2.26
CA PRO A 99 -9.75 -25.34 -3.29
C PRO A 99 -11.24 -25.53 -3.01
N ALA A 100 -11.95 -24.42 -2.84
CA ALA A 100 -13.38 -24.45 -2.57
C ALA A 100 -14.04 -25.33 -3.63
N ALA A 101 -14.70 -26.40 -3.21
CA ALA A 101 -15.47 -27.26 -4.09
C ALA A 101 -16.63 -26.43 -4.68
N GLY A 102 -16.40 -25.77 -5.82
CA GLY A 102 -17.37 -24.79 -6.30
C GLY A 102 -16.87 -23.89 -7.42
N THR A 103 -16.15 -24.41 -8.40
CA THR A 103 -16.10 -23.77 -9.73
C THR A 103 -16.54 -24.81 -10.75
N ALA A 104 -17.80 -25.24 -10.62
CA ALA A 104 -18.50 -25.88 -11.71
C ALA A 104 -18.56 -24.89 -12.87
N THR A 105 -17.87 -25.26 -13.94
CA THR A 105 -17.88 -24.67 -15.27
C THR A 105 -19.30 -24.26 -15.67
N ARG A 106 -19.60 -22.96 -15.68
CA ARG A 106 -20.78 -22.42 -16.37
C ARG A 106 -20.38 -22.01 -17.78
N THR A 107 -20.05 -22.99 -18.61
CA THR A 107 -20.07 -22.83 -20.07
C THR A 107 -21.52 -22.91 -20.53
N GLY A 108 -22.07 -21.77 -20.94
CA GLY A 108 -23.36 -21.70 -21.61
C GLY A 108 -23.84 -20.27 -21.75
N ARG A 109 -23.56 -19.62 -22.88
CA ARG A 109 -24.44 -19.63 -24.06
C ARG A 109 -23.76 -18.86 -25.20
#